data_AF-A0A0D0TA42-F1
#
_entry.id   AF-A0A0D0TA42-F1
#
_cell.length_a   1.000
_cell.length_b   1.000
_cell.length_c   1.000
_cell.angle_alpha   90.00
_cell.angle_beta   90.00
_cell.angle_gamma   90.00
#
_symmetry.space_group_name_H-M   'P 1'
#
loop_
_entity.id
_entity.type
_entity.pdbx_description
1 polymer ?
#
loop_
_entity_poly.entity_id
_entity_poly.type
_entity_poly.pdbx_seq_one_letter_code
_entity_poly.pdbx_strand_id
1 'polypeptide(L)'
;MARPKFNWDTYAAKAKFDEVRDLCASHGRLPTMYNPDRTLVYLSSQDLAVAVDDQEELQALLAEVKRSFFDTLGDQNHSYKKLYELETDYDLLSNLLSNLDSPPDHYGTRLPNQILDK
;
A
#
# COMPACT_ATOMS: atom_id res chain seq x y z
N MET A 1 -10.82 2.10 24.53
CA MET A 1 -10.10 0.96 25.14
C MET A 1 -8.65 1.02 24.67
N ALA A 2 -7.68 1.00 25.59
CA ALA A 2 -6.25 1.07 25.24
C ALA A 2 -5.77 -0.28 24.68
N ARG A 3 -5.02 -0.26 23.56
CA ARG A 3 -4.43 -1.48 22.99
C ARG A 3 -3.44 -2.10 24.00
N PRO A 4 -3.42 -3.42 24.20
CA PRO A 4 -2.43 -4.05 25.05
C PRO A 4 -1.02 -3.79 24.50
N LYS A 5 -0.12 -3.29 25.36
CA LYS A 5 1.29 -3.09 25.01
C LYS A 5 1.97 -4.46 24.91
N PHE A 6 2.21 -4.92 23.69
CA PHE A 6 3.05 -6.10 23.45
C PHE A 6 4.51 -5.75 23.77
N ASN A 7 5.12 -6.49 24.70
CA ASN A 7 6.51 -6.29 25.10
C ASN A 7 7.44 -7.18 24.26
N TRP A 8 7.98 -6.59 23.19
CA TRP A 8 8.88 -7.25 22.25
C TRP A 8 10.13 -7.83 22.90
N ASP A 9 10.73 -7.10 23.84
CA ASP A 9 11.97 -7.50 24.49
C ASP A 9 11.80 -8.80 25.29
N THR A 10 10.66 -8.95 25.96
CA THR A 10 10.35 -10.15 26.74
C THR A 10 10.05 -11.36 25.86
N TYR A 11 9.42 -11.14 24.71
CA TYR A 11 9.09 -12.20 23.75
C TYR A 11 10.34 -12.70 23.03
N ALA A 12 11.16 -11.78 22.50
CA ALA A 12 12.39 -12.10 21.78
C ALA A 12 13.42 -12.82 22.67
N ALA A 13 13.44 -12.55 23.97
CA ALA A 13 14.31 -13.23 24.92
C ALA A 13 13.97 -14.72 25.16
N LYS A 14 12.75 -15.15 24.82
CA LYS A 14 12.24 -16.51 25.09
C LYS A 14 11.98 -17.33 23.82
N ALA A 15 11.78 -16.67 22.68
CA ALA A 15 11.49 -17.30 21.41
C ALA A 15 12.75 -17.92 20.79
N LYS A 16 12.58 -18.97 19.97
CA LYS A 16 13.69 -19.54 19.21
C LYS A 16 14.13 -18.56 18.13
N PHE A 17 15.41 -18.60 17.77
CA PHE A 17 15.95 -17.72 16.72
C PHE A 17 15.16 -17.79 15.42
N ASP A 18 14.72 -18.98 15.00
CA ASP A 18 13.90 -19.15 13.80
C ASP A 18 12.52 -18.47 13.92
N GLU A 19 11.88 -18.51 15.09
CA GLU A 19 10.60 -17.83 15.34
C GLU A 19 10.75 -16.30 15.35
N VAL A 20 11.86 -15.79 15.89
CA VAL A 20 12.19 -14.35 15.84
C VAL A 20 12.56 -13.92 14.42
N ARG A 21 13.24 -14.78 13.67
CA ARG A 21 13.65 -14.54 12.28
C ARG A 21 12.45 -14.54 11.33
N ASP A 22 11.46 -15.39 11.55
CA ASP A 22 10.21 -15.37 10.77
C ASP A 22 9.39 -14.09 11.05
N LEU A 23 9.62 -13.44 12.20
CA LEU A 23 9.09 -12.12 12.52
C LEU A 23 9.95 -10.97 11.97
N CYS A 24 11.20 -11.23 11.60
CA CYS A 24 12.01 -10.23 10.89
C CYS A 24 11.39 -9.98 9.53
N ALA A 25 11.21 -8.70 9.20
CA ALA A 25 10.57 -8.26 7.97
C ALA A 25 11.05 -9.06 6.76
N SER A 26 10.12 -9.77 6.12
CA SER A 26 10.31 -10.33 4.78
C SER A 26 10.99 -9.28 3.89
N HIS A 27 11.91 -9.70 3.01
CA HIS A 27 12.49 -8.84 1.98
C HIS A 27 11.33 -8.08 1.33
N GLY A 28 11.23 -6.79 1.67
CA GLY A 28 9.99 -6.06 1.50
C GLY A 28 9.72 -5.90 0.01
N ARG A 29 8.50 -6.22 -0.40
CA ARG A 29 7.95 -5.58 -1.60
C ARG A 29 8.10 -4.07 -1.43
N LEU A 30 8.29 -3.36 -2.54
CA LEU A 30 8.36 -1.91 -2.50
C LEU A 30 7.12 -1.37 -1.77
N PRO A 31 7.26 -0.31 -0.97
CA PRO A 31 6.08 0.33 -0.39
C PRO A 31 5.24 0.94 -1.51
N THR A 32 3.95 1.12 -1.24
CA THR A 32 3.05 1.80 -2.17
C THR A 32 3.58 3.20 -2.45
N MET A 33 3.81 3.52 -3.72
CA MET A 33 4.48 4.76 -4.11
C MET A 33 4.10 5.23 -5.51
N TYR A 34 4.18 6.54 -5.70
CA TYR A 34 4.03 7.15 -7.01
C TYR A 34 5.35 7.12 -7.77
N ASN A 35 5.26 7.06 -9.10
CA ASN A 35 6.41 7.42 -9.94
C ASN A 35 6.73 8.92 -9.80
N PRO A 36 7.93 9.38 -10.24
CA PRO A 36 8.34 10.78 -10.09
C PRO A 36 7.35 11.78 -10.70
N ASP A 37 6.73 11.42 -11.83
CA ASP A 37 5.77 12.25 -12.55
C ASP A 37 4.34 12.17 -12.00
N ARG A 38 4.10 11.30 -11.00
CA ARG A 38 2.80 11.04 -10.37
C ARG A 38 1.68 10.59 -11.33
N THR A 39 2.06 10.06 -12.49
CA THR A 39 1.13 9.48 -13.47
C THR A 39 0.81 8.02 -13.18
N LEU A 40 1.67 7.34 -12.43
CA LEU A 40 1.54 5.95 -12.05
C LEU A 40 1.64 5.81 -10.54
N VAL A 41 0.88 4.87 -9.99
CA VAL A 41 1.00 4.45 -8.60
C VAL A 41 1.22 2.95 -8.53
N TYR A 42 2.29 2.56 -7.83
CA TYR A 42 2.59 1.17 -7.52
C TYR A 42 1.91 0.79 -6.19
N LEU A 43 1.13 -0.28 -6.21
CA LEU A 43 0.41 -0.84 -5.06
C LEU A 43 1.20 -2.01 -4.48
N SER A 44 1.70 -1.85 -3.25
CA SER A 44 2.47 -2.90 -2.56
C SER A 44 1.66 -4.17 -2.30
N SER A 45 0.35 -4.03 -2.07
CA SER A 45 -0.53 -5.15 -1.79
C SER A 45 -0.78 -6.04 -3.01
N GLN A 46 -0.76 -5.46 -4.22
CA GLN A 46 -1.01 -6.20 -5.47
C GLN A 46 0.25 -6.42 -6.31
N ASP A 47 1.37 -5.77 -5.98
CA ASP A 47 2.63 -5.85 -6.75
C ASP A 47 2.43 -5.41 -8.21
N LEU A 48 1.67 -4.33 -8.40
CA LEU A 48 1.28 -3.81 -9.72
C LEU A 48 1.29 -2.28 -9.71
N ALA A 49 1.59 -1.69 -10.87
CA ALA A 49 1.51 -0.25 -11.10
C ALA A 49 0.32 0.08 -12.01
N VAL A 50 -0.47 1.08 -11.62
CA VAL A 50 -1.67 1.54 -12.34
C VAL A 50 -1.58 3.04 -12.64
N ALA A 51 -2.17 3.46 -13.75
CA ALA A 51 -2.29 4.87 -14.09
C ALA A 51 -3.31 5.58 -13.19
N VAL A 52 -2.96 6.77 -12.69
CA VAL A 52 -3.81 7.51 -11.73
C VAL A 52 -5.08 8.07 -12.37
N ASP A 53 -5.14 8.12 -13.70
CA ASP A 53 -6.25 8.58 -14.52
C ASP A 53 -7.06 7.44 -15.17
N ASP A 54 -6.62 6.18 -15.02
CA ASP A 54 -7.36 5.02 -15.51
C ASP A 54 -8.47 4.62 -14.51
N GLN A 55 -9.62 5.27 -14.64
CA GLN A 55 -10.75 5.04 -13.74
C GLN A 55 -11.23 3.58 -13.74
N GLU A 56 -11.21 2.89 -14.89
CA GLU A 56 -11.69 1.52 -14.99
C GLU A 56 -10.75 0.56 -14.25
N GLU A 57 -9.44 0.71 -14.47
CA GLU A 57 -8.42 -0.09 -13.79
C GLU A 57 -8.39 0.18 -12.28
N LEU A 58 -8.52 1.44 -11.86
CA LEU A 58 -8.58 1.82 -10.45
C LEU A 58 -9.82 1.22 -9.75
N GLN A 59 -10.99 1.19 -10.41
CA GLN A 59 -12.20 0.57 -9.88
C GLN A 59 -12.05 -0.95 -9.75
N ALA A 60 -11.47 -1.59 -10.76
CA ALA A 60 -11.19 -3.02 -10.75
C ALA A 60 -10.23 -3.39 -9.60
N LEU A 61 -9.14 -2.64 -9.44
CA LEU A 61 -8.17 -2.84 -8.37
C LEU A 61 -8.76 -2.58 -6.98
N LEU A 62 -9.62 -1.58 -6.82
CA LEU A 62 -10.28 -1.32 -5.53
C LEU A 62 -11.14 -2.52 -5.11
N ALA A 63 -11.91 -3.09 -6.05
CA ALA A 63 -12.71 -4.28 -5.81
C ALA A 63 -11.84 -5.51 -5.47
N GLU A 64 -10.71 -5.67 -6.16
CA GLU A 64 -9.75 -6.74 -5.90
C GLU A 64 -9.08 -6.60 -4.53
N VAL A 65 -8.56 -5.43 -4.17
CA VAL A 65 -7.96 -5.14 -2.86
C VAL A 65 -8.97 -5.43 -1.74
N LYS A 66 -10.22 -5.01 -1.91
CA LYS A 66 -11.29 -5.29 -0.94
C LYS A 66 -11.54 -6.79 -0.78
N ARG A 67 -11.60 -7.55 -1.89
CA ARG A 67 -11.74 -9.01 -1.86
C ARG A 67 -10.55 -9.66 -1.15
N SER A 68 -9.32 -9.32 -1.56
CA SER A 68 -8.08 -9.82 -0.96
C SER A 68 -7.99 -9.51 0.53
N PHE A 69 -8.52 -8.37 1.00
CA PHE A 69 -8.59 -8.04 2.42
C PHE A 69 -9.46 -9.04 3.19
N PHE A 70 -10.68 -9.31 2.73
CA PHE A 70 -11.56 -10.25 3.42
C PHE A 70 -11.08 -11.70 3.32
N ASP A 71 -10.49 -12.09 2.19
CA ASP A 71 -9.87 -13.40 2.04
C ASP A 71 -8.70 -13.57 3.01
N THR A 72 -7.84 -12.55 3.12
CA THR A 72 -6.73 -12.54 4.07
C THR A 72 -7.25 -12.56 5.51
N LEU A 73 -8.28 -11.77 5.84
CA LEU A 73 -8.86 -11.73 7.19
C LEU A 73 -9.50 -13.07 7.59
N GLY A 74 -10.04 -13.81 6.62
CA GLY A 74 -10.63 -15.13 6.82
C GLY A 74 -9.61 -16.25 7.04
N ASP A 75 -8.33 -16.02 6.72
CA ASP A 75 -7.25 -16.97 6.99
C ASP A 75 -6.91 -16.98 8.50
N GLN A 76 -6.76 -18.18 9.07
CA GLN A 76 -6.39 -18.36 10.48
C GLN A 76 -4.95 -17.92 10.78
N ASN A 77 -4.07 -17.91 9.77
CA ASN A 77 -2.67 -17.52 9.91
C ASN A 77 -2.35 -16.21 9.16
N HIS A 78 -3.34 -15.32 9.07
CA HIS A 78 -3.20 -14.09 8.31
C HIS A 78 -2.05 -13.20 8.78
N SER A 79 -1.41 -12.54 7.82
CA SER A 79 -0.37 -11.56 8.11
C SER A 79 -0.98 -10.19 8.37
N TYR A 80 -0.80 -9.66 9.59
CA TYR A 80 -1.21 -8.29 9.91
C TYR A 80 -0.52 -7.23 9.04
N LYS A 81 0.72 -7.50 8.60
CA LYS A 81 1.43 -6.64 7.65
C LYS A 81 0.66 -6.59 6.33
N LYS A 82 0.23 -7.74 5.82
CA LYS A 82 -0.52 -7.82 4.56
C LYS A 82 -1.87 -7.11 4.65
N LEU A 83 -2.58 -7.26 5.77
CA LEU A 83 -3.83 -6.54 6.02
C LEU A 83 -3.63 -5.02 6.02
N TYR A 84 -2.54 -4.54 6.64
CA TYR A 84 -2.19 -3.12 6.65
C TYR A 84 -1.83 -2.58 5.25
N GLU A 85 -1.09 -3.34 4.45
CA GLU A 85 -0.80 -3.00 3.05
C GLU A 85 -2.09 -2.90 2.22
N LEU A 86 -3.01 -3.85 2.39
CA LEU A 86 -4.31 -3.86 1.72
C LEU A 86 -5.21 -2.68 2.16
N GLU A 87 -5.22 -2.35 3.45
CA GLU A 87 -5.96 -1.19 3.98
C GLU A 87 -5.40 0.13 3.41
N THR A 88 -4.07 0.28 3.41
CA THR A 88 -3.41 1.47 2.87
C THR A 88 -3.68 1.66 1.37
N ASP A 89 -3.62 0.57 0.60
CA ASP A 89 -3.89 0.61 -0.84
C ASP A 89 -5.38 0.88 -1.13
N TYR A 90 -6.28 0.35 -0.30
CA TYR A 90 -7.71 0.63 -0.41
C TYR A 90 -8.02 2.12 -0.21
N ASP A 91 -7.45 2.73 0.84
CA ASP A 91 -7.64 4.16 1.12
C ASP A 91 -7.08 5.04 -0.01
N LEU A 92 -5.91 4.68 -0.53
CA LEU A 92 -5.28 5.37 -1.64
C LEU A 92 -6.15 5.32 -2.91
N LEU A 93 -6.61 4.14 -3.30
CA LEU A 93 -7.46 3.95 -4.48
C LEU A 93 -8.80 4.68 -4.32
N SER A 94 -9.40 4.63 -3.13
CA SER A 94 -10.64 5.35 -2.81
C SER A 94 -10.46 6.87 -2.95
N ASN A 95 -9.32 7.41 -2.50
CA ASN A 95 -8.99 8.82 -2.65
C ASN A 95 -8.76 9.21 -4.12
N LEU A 96 -8.07 8.37 -4.90
CA LEU A 96 -7.86 8.62 -6.33
C LEU A 96 -9.19 8.67 -7.08
N LEU A 97 -10.08 7.70 -6.85
CA LEU A 97 -11.40 7.66 -7.47
C LEU A 97 -12.29 8.84 -7.06
N SER A 98 -12.26 9.25 -5.79
CA SER A 98 -13.01 10.43 -5.31
C SER A 98 -12.52 11.73 -5.95
N ASN A 99 -11.21 11.83 -6.23
CA ASN A 99 -10.59 12.96 -6.92
C ASN A 99 -10.74 12.91 -8.45
N LEU A 100 -11.31 11.84 -9.01
CA LEU A 100 -11.70 11.78 -10.41
C LEU A 100 -13.16 12.25 -10.60
N ASP A 101 -14.03 12.00 -9.61
CA ASP A 101 -15.41 12.50 -9.59
C ASP A 101 -15.51 14.03 -9.34
N SER A 102 -14.45 14.64 -8.79
CA SER A 102 -14.24 16.09 -8.81
C SER A 102 -13.15 16.38 -9.83
N PRO A 103 -13.33 17.29 -10.81
CA PRO A 103 -12.26 17.59 -11.74
C PRO A 103 -11.01 18.03 -10.96
N PRO A 104 -9.83 17.42 -11.20
CA PRO A 104 -8.62 17.79 -10.48
C PRO A 104 -8.19 19.19 -10.92
N ASP A 105 -8.46 20.20 -10.08
CA ASP A 105 -8.18 21.59 -10.44
C ASP A 105 -6.70 21.81 -10.77
N HIS A 106 -5.75 21.13 -10.11
CA HIS A 106 -4.34 21.22 -10.48
C HIS A 106 -3.54 19.97 -10.02
N TYR A 107 -3.24 19.04 -10.92
CA TYR A 107 -2.10 18.11 -10.78
C TYR A 107 -1.11 18.21 -11.95
N GLY A 108 -0.99 19.42 -12.48
CA GLY A 108 -0.11 19.75 -13.59
C GLY A 108 0.50 21.13 -13.44
N THR A 109 1.23 21.39 -12.35
CA THR A 109 2.31 22.38 -12.43
C THR A 109 3.62 21.62 -12.56
N ARG A 110 4.10 21.54 -13.81
CA ARG A 110 5.47 21.11 -14.14
C ARG A 110 6.44 21.75 -13.16
N LEU A 111 7.28 20.94 -12.52
CA LEU A 111 8.42 21.46 -11.76
C LEU A 111 9.26 22.36 -12.71
N PRO A 112 9.56 23.62 -12.35
CA PRO A 112 10.17 24.58 -13.27
C PRO A 112 11.64 24.29 -13.65
N ASN A 113 12.20 23.12 -13.34
CA ASN A 113 13.64 22.85 -13.43
C ASN A 113 14.04 21.64 -14.30
N GLN A 114 13.31 21.37 -15.38
CA GLN A 114 13.89 20.61 -16.51
C GLN A 114 14.30 21.60 -17.59
N ILE A 115 15.43 22.26 -17.36
CA ILE A 115 16.13 23.03 -18.38
C ILE A 115 16.72 22.02 -19.36
N LEU A 116 16.34 22.17 -20.63
CA LEU A 116 16.99 21.51 -21.77
C LEU A 116 18.48 21.84 -21.77
N ASP A 117 19.32 20.84 -21.52
CA ASP A 117 20.70 20.91 -21.97
C ASP A 117 20.72 20.71 -23.50
N LYS A 118 21.34 21.68 -24.17
CA LYS A 118 21.56 21.75 -25.61
C LYS A 118 22.61 20.75 -26.09
#